data_AF-A0A959ZN34-F1
#
_entry.id   AF-A0A959ZN34-F1
#
_cell.length_a   1.000
_cell.length_b   1.000
_cell.length_c   1.000
_cell.angle_alpha   90.00
_cell.angle_beta   90.00
_cell.angle_gamma   90.00
#
_symmetry.space_group_name_H-M   'P 1'
#
loop_
_entity.id
_entity.type
_entity.pdbx_description
1 polymer ?
#
loop_
_entity_poly.entity_id
_entity_poly.type
_entity_poly.pdbx_seq_one_letter_code
_entity_poly.pdbx_strand_id
1 'polypeptide(L)'
;MRFEKWQALGNDYIVLERDALPFPLTPERAHAICDAHFGCHADGILLLSKPTDPEAHVAELRIFNPDGSEAELSGNGAREAIMYLRRSGWTDSDEFTILTAAGEITPRITGPDSARVAMAQARTSSDDFPSGPEDGRGVMDVGGVEREFQHVSVGNPQCAIEVDEGLEELDLPAIGPAIESSPLFPNRSNVSFWRVEPSPVGATQASTVRARIFERGVGETLSSGTGATGAAVAAHLRGAPSPITVVLDGGELLVEIGPELEIWLTGTAEPVFGGEFSPEMMRRLAALEQVPVPGSEQPGG
;
A
#
# COMPACT_ATOMS: atom_id res chain seq x y z
N MET A 1 -21.11 5.26 -16.93
CA MET A 1 -19.63 5.19 -16.97
C MET A 1 -19.23 3.87 -16.35
N ARG A 2 -18.35 3.11 -17.00
CA ARG A 2 -17.88 1.82 -16.47
C ARG A 2 -16.83 2.02 -15.40
N PHE A 3 -16.83 1.12 -14.44
CA PHE A 3 -15.78 0.97 -13.44
C PHE A 3 -15.61 -0.52 -13.12
N GLU A 4 -14.44 -0.88 -12.60
CA GLU A 4 -14.22 -2.20 -11.99
C GLU A 4 -13.77 -2.01 -10.55
N LYS A 5 -14.26 -2.85 -9.65
CA LYS A 5 -13.75 -2.96 -8.28
C LYS A 5 -12.72 -4.08 -8.23
N TRP A 6 -11.55 -3.78 -7.71
CA TRP A 6 -10.44 -4.69 -7.56
C TRP A 6 -10.07 -4.80 -6.08
N GLN A 7 -9.31 -5.83 -5.74
CA GLN A 7 -8.72 -5.97 -4.42
C GLN A 7 -7.34 -6.62 -4.50
N ALA A 8 -6.44 -6.20 -3.61
CA ALA A 8 -5.19 -6.89 -3.33
C ALA A 8 -5.06 -7.15 -1.83
N LEU A 9 -5.28 -8.41 -1.44
CA LEU A 9 -5.27 -8.89 -0.05
C LEU A 9 -6.23 -8.11 0.88
N GLY A 10 -7.42 -7.82 0.38
CA GLY A 10 -8.49 -7.14 1.12
C GLY A 10 -8.50 -5.62 1.01
N ASN A 11 -7.39 -5.00 0.59
CA ASN A 11 -7.35 -3.58 0.25
C ASN A 11 -7.94 -3.38 -1.15
N ASP A 12 -8.95 -2.53 -1.30
CA ASP A 12 -9.81 -2.50 -2.47
C ASP A 12 -9.91 -1.13 -3.16
N TYR A 13 -9.78 -1.12 -4.49
CA TYR A 13 -9.89 0.12 -5.26
C TYR A 13 -10.99 0.04 -6.33
N ILE A 14 -11.56 1.21 -6.64
CA ILE A 14 -12.31 1.43 -7.87
C ILE A 14 -11.33 1.84 -8.97
N VAL A 15 -11.26 1.06 -10.04
CA VAL A 15 -10.48 1.39 -11.24
C VAL A 15 -11.36 2.18 -12.21
N LEU A 16 -10.88 3.36 -12.60
CA LEU A 16 -11.51 4.25 -13.58
C LEU A 16 -10.53 4.60 -14.70
N GLU A 17 -11.03 4.63 -15.93
CA GLU A 17 -10.28 5.17 -17.07
C GLU A 17 -10.59 6.67 -17.23
N ARG A 18 -9.55 7.51 -17.16
CA ARG A 18 -9.65 8.98 -17.26
C ARG A 18 -10.39 9.43 -18.51
N ASP A 19 -10.09 8.80 -19.64
CA ASP A 19 -10.65 9.19 -20.94
C ASP A 19 -12.14 8.80 -21.08
N ALA A 20 -12.64 7.94 -20.20
CA ALA A 20 -14.06 7.61 -20.08
C ALA A 20 -14.82 8.55 -19.12
N LEU A 21 -14.11 9.45 -18.41
CA LEU A 21 -14.72 10.45 -17.54
C LEU A 21 -15.18 11.68 -18.36
N PRO A 22 -16.45 12.12 -18.25
CA PRO A 22 -16.90 13.35 -18.89
C PRO A 22 -16.45 14.61 -18.14
N PHE A 23 -15.73 14.47 -17.03
CA PHE A 23 -15.24 15.53 -16.16
C PHE A 23 -13.96 15.09 -15.43
N PRO A 24 -13.15 16.03 -14.91
CA PRO A 24 -11.99 15.68 -14.08
C PRO A 24 -12.38 14.98 -12.77
N LEU A 25 -11.60 14.00 -12.34
CA LEU A 25 -11.73 13.46 -10.99
C LEU A 25 -11.14 14.46 -9.98
N THR A 26 -11.98 15.04 -9.13
CA THR A 26 -11.60 15.96 -8.04
C THR A 26 -11.64 15.23 -6.69
N PRO A 27 -11.04 15.78 -5.61
CA PRO A 27 -11.13 15.20 -4.28
C PRO A 27 -12.57 14.92 -3.82
N GLU A 28 -13.51 15.85 -4.06
CA GLU A 28 -14.91 15.71 -3.68
C GLU A 28 -15.60 14.58 -4.44
N ARG A 29 -15.25 14.41 -5.72
CA ARG A 29 -15.77 13.31 -6.56
C ARG A 29 -15.17 11.98 -6.13
N ALA A 30 -13.88 11.93 -5.81
CA ALA A 30 -13.23 10.74 -5.29
C ALA A 30 -13.88 10.30 -3.97
N HIS A 31 -14.06 11.24 -3.03
CA HIS A 31 -14.76 11.01 -1.78
C HIS A 31 -16.19 10.50 -2.00
N ALA A 32 -16.95 11.13 -2.89
CA ALA A 32 -18.32 10.70 -3.19
C ALA A 32 -18.42 9.31 -3.83
N ILE A 33 -17.40 8.90 -4.60
CA ILE A 33 -17.31 7.56 -5.19
C ILE A 33 -16.91 6.52 -4.13
N CYS A 34 -15.98 6.83 -3.23
CA CYS A 34 -15.55 5.91 -2.17
C CYS A 34 -16.54 5.79 -1.00
N ASP A 35 -17.50 6.71 -0.87
CA ASP A 35 -18.50 6.68 0.21
C ASP A 35 -19.20 5.32 0.32
N ALA A 36 -19.33 4.83 1.56
CA ALA A 36 -19.82 3.49 1.86
C ALA A 36 -21.33 3.28 1.62
N HIS A 37 -22.12 4.35 1.71
CA HIS A 37 -23.59 4.28 1.67
C HIS A 37 -24.15 4.83 0.37
N PHE A 38 -23.50 5.85 -0.17
CA PHE A 38 -23.93 6.63 -1.32
C PHE A 38 -22.97 6.51 -2.51
N GLY A 39 -21.90 5.73 -2.38
CA GLY A 39 -20.91 5.43 -3.40
C GLY A 39 -20.71 3.92 -3.57
N CYS A 40 -19.49 3.53 -3.90
CA CYS A 40 -19.09 2.15 -4.18
C CYS A 40 -18.44 1.43 -2.99
N HIS A 41 -18.11 2.14 -1.90
CA HIS A 41 -17.26 1.66 -0.80
C HIS A 41 -15.92 1.07 -1.27
N ALA A 42 -14.85 1.85 -1.15
CA ALA A 42 -13.51 1.40 -1.48
C ALA A 42 -12.45 2.18 -0.69
N ASP A 43 -11.30 1.55 -0.48
CA ASP A 43 -10.09 2.17 0.08
C ASP A 43 -9.44 3.20 -0.86
N GLY A 44 -9.92 3.32 -2.11
CA GLY A 44 -9.54 4.41 -2.99
C GLY A 44 -9.97 4.26 -4.44
N ILE A 45 -9.41 5.10 -5.30
CA ILE A 45 -9.60 5.07 -6.75
C ILE A 45 -8.26 5.01 -7.46
N LEU A 46 -8.14 4.09 -8.41
CA LEU A 46 -7.05 4.01 -9.38
C LEU A 46 -7.51 4.64 -10.68
N LEU A 47 -7.04 5.85 -10.95
CA LEU A 47 -7.35 6.58 -12.17
C LEU A 47 -6.25 6.31 -13.21
N LEU A 48 -6.58 5.51 -14.22
CA LEU A 48 -5.68 5.14 -15.30
C LEU A 48 -5.93 5.96 -16.56
N SER A 49 -4.87 6.27 -17.28
CA SER A 49 -4.97 6.95 -18.58
C SER A 49 -3.90 6.52 -19.55
N LYS A 50 -4.18 6.72 -20.85
CA LYS A 50 -3.13 6.60 -21.86
C LYS A 50 -2.02 7.61 -21.55
N PRO A 51 -0.76 7.17 -21.64
CA PRO A 51 0.36 8.03 -21.30
C PRO A 51 0.63 9.04 -22.40
N THR A 52 1.32 10.11 -22.03
CA THR A 52 1.77 11.13 -22.99
C THR A 52 2.79 10.57 -23.99
N ASP A 53 3.67 9.66 -23.54
CA ASP A 53 4.61 8.91 -24.38
C ASP A 53 4.28 7.40 -24.37
N PRO A 54 3.54 6.91 -25.37
CA PRO A 54 3.14 5.50 -25.46
C PRO A 54 4.26 4.55 -25.89
N GLU A 55 5.43 5.07 -26.32
CA GLU A 55 6.60 4.22 -26.57
C GLU A 55 7.38 3.94 -25.29
N ALA A 56 7.36 4.88 -24.34
CA ALA A 56 8.03 4.74 -23.04
C ALA A 56 7.16 4.07 -21.97
N HIS A 57 5.85 4.34 -21.97
CA HIS A 57 4.94 3.91 -20.91
C HIS A 57 3.71 3.19 -21.46
N VAL A 58 3.16 2.26 -20.69
CA VAL A 58 1.87 1.62 -20.99
C VAL A 58 0.69 2.46 -20.49
N ALA A 59 0.87 3.14 -19.36
CA ALA A 59 -0.16 3.92 -18.70
C ALA A 59 0.43 5.01 -17.78
N GLU A 60 -0.39 6.02 -17.51
CA GLU A 60 -0.27 6.91 -16.36
C GLU A 60 -1.25 6.44 -15.27
N LEU A 61 -0.77 6.34 -14.02
CA LEU A 61 -1.55 5.96 -12.84
C LEU A 61 -1.57 7.10 -11.83
N ARG A 62 -2.78 7.47 -11.39
CA ARG A 62 -3.02 8.35 -10.24
C ARG A 62 -3.86 7.62 -9.20
N ILE A 63 -3.57 7.82 -7.92
CA ILE A 63 -4.20 7.10 -6.81
C ILE A 63 -4.86 8.11 -5.88
N PHE A 64 -6.16 7.97 -5.66
CA PHE A 64 -6.92 8.82 -4.75
C PHE A 64 -7.37 8.01 -3.53
N ASN A 65 -7.14 8.55 -2.34
CA ASN A 65 -7.66 8.01 -1.08
C ASN A 65 -9.16 8.34 -0.93
N PRO A 66 -9.86 7.72 0.04
CA PRO A 66 -11.30 7.95 0.24
C PRO A 66 -11.64 9.36 0.72
N ASP A 67 -10.68 10.09 1.29
CA ASP A 67 -10.82 11.50 1.66
C ASP A 67 -10.59 12.46 0.48
N GLY A 68 -10.24 11.93 -0.69
CA GLY A 68 -9.96 12.67 -1.91
C GLY A 68 -8.51 13.15 -2.05
N SER A 69 -7.65 12.92 -1.06
CA SER A 69 -6.21 13.19 -1.18
C SER A 69 -5.55 12.26 -2.21
N GLU A 70 -4.51 12.74 -2.89
CA GLU A 70 -3.75 11.94 -3.86
C GLU A 70 -2.54 11.31 -3.16
N ALA A 71 -2.39 9.99 -3.34
CA ALA A 71 -1.25 9.24 -2.84
C ALA A 71 -0.17 9.14 -3.93
N GLU A 72 1.10 9.27 -3.54
CA GLU A 72 2.22 9.17 -4.47
C GLU A 72 2.38 7.74 -5.02
N LEU A 73 2.19 6.74 -4.16
CA LEU A 73 2.22 5.31 -4.51
C LEU A 73 1.50 4.46 -3.46
N SER A 74 0.85 3.38 -3.90
CA SER A 74 0.31 2.30 -3.06
C SER A 74 0.78 0.98 -3.62
N GLY A 75 1.46 0.14 -2.82
CA GLY A 75 1.95 -1.15 -3.28
C GLY A 75 0.83 -2.12 -3.70
N ASN A 76 -0.31 -2.06 -3.01
CA ASN A 76 -1.51 -2.84 -3.33
C ASN A 76 -2.20 -2.28 -4.59
N GLY A 77 -2.52 -0.98 -4.57
CA GLY A 77 -3.16 -0.30 -5.70
C GLY A 77 -2.34 -0.38 -6.99
N ALA A 78 -1.00 -0.37 -6.91
CA ALA A 78 -0.14 -0.61 -8.07
C ALA A 78 -0.36 -2.00 -8.66
N ARG A 79 -0.40 -3.07 -7.85
CA ARG A 79 -0.66 -4.44 -8.34
C ARG A 79 -2.04 -4.56 -8.98
N GLU A 80 -3.07 -3.95 -8.38
CA GLU A 80 -4.41 -3.88 -8.97
C GLU A 80 -4.41 -3.19 -10.33
N ALA A 81 -3.74 -2.03 -10.45
CA ALA A 81 -3.59 -1.33 -11.72
C ALA A 81 -2.84 -2.18 -12.77
N ILE A 82 -1.75 -2.84 -12.38
CA ILE A 82 -0.94 -3.70 -13.27
C ILE A 82 -1.79 -4.86 -13.82
N MET A 83 -2.52 -5.54 -12.95
CA MET A 83 -3.37 -6.66 -13.36
C MET A 83 -4.57 -6.20 -14.19
N TYR A 84 -5.14 -5.02 -13.89
CA TYR A 84 -6.15 -4.39 -14.74
C TYR A 84 -5.62 -4.09 -16.14
N LEU A 85 -4.43 -3.49 -16.27
CA LEU A 85 -3.83 -3.15 -17.57
C LEU A 85 -3.65 -4.40 -18.44
N ARG A 86 -3.20 -5.52 -17.85
CA ARG A 86 -3.12 -6.81 -18.55
C ARG A 86 -4.49 -7.31 -18.96
N ARG A 87 -5.45 -7.36 -18.03
CA ARG A 87 -6.80 -7.89 -18.27
C ARG A 87 -7.54 -7.10 -19.35
N SER A 88 -7.37 -5.78 -19.35
CA SER A 88 -8.02 -4.85 -20.28
C SER A 88 -7.30 -4.75 -21.64
N GLY A 89 -6.23 -5.53 -21.86
CA GLY A 89 -5.51 -5.59 -23.13
C GLY A 89 -4.69 -4.34 -23.44
N TRP A 90 -4.28 -3.57 -22.42
CA TRP A 90 -3.40 -2.41 -22.61
C TRP A 90 -1.95 -2.83 -22.85
N THR A 91 -1.56 -4.04 -22.43
CA THR A 91 -0.25 -4.63 -22.68
C THR A 91 -0.32 -6.15 -22.68
N ASP A 92 0.50 -6.77 -23.54
CA ASP A 92 0.76 -8.22 -23.55
C ASP A 92 2.15 -8.56 -22.95
N SER A 93 2.92 -7.56 -22.55
CA SER A 93 4.26 -7.75 -21.95
C SER A 93 4.17 -8.05 -20.46
N ASP A 94 4.99 -8.99 -20.00
CA ASP A 94 5.10 -9.32 -18.57
C ASP A 94 5.88 -8.26 -17.80
N GLU A 95 6.71 -7.47 -18.46
CA GLU A 95 7.47 -6.37 -17.86
C GLU A 95 7.26 -5.11 -18.71
N PHE A 96 6.92 -4.00 -18.05
CA PHE A 96 6.59 -2.75 -18.72
C PHE A 96 6.70 -1.59 -17.74
N THR A 97 6.75 -0.36 -18.24
CA THR A 97 6.82 0.85 -17.41
C THR A 97 5.47 1.56 -17.35
N ILE A 98 5.12 2.05 -16.17
CA ILE A 98 4.00 2.97 -15.95
C ILE A 98 4.48 4.21 -15.23
N LEU A 99 3.87 5.35 -15.55
CA LEU A 99 4.18 6.63 -14.92
C LEU A 99 3.24 6.86 -13.73
N THR A 100 3.80 7.19 -12.57
CA THR A 100 3.06 7.53 -11.34
C THR A 100 3.45 8.93 -10.85
N ALA A 101 2.75 9.45 -9.84
CA ALA A 101 3.14 10.70 -9.17
C ALA A 101 4.54 10.61 -8.53
N ALA A 102 4.95 9.43 -8.05
CA ALA A 102 6.28 9.16 -7.51
C ALA A 102 7.37 8.96 -8.59
N GLY A 103 7.01 9.02 -9.88
CA GLY A 103 7.89 8.73 -11.01
C GLY A 103 7.56 7.41 -11.71
N GLU A 104 8.49 6.94 -12.54
CA GLU A 104 8.32 5.70 -13.30
C GLU A 104 8.50 4.47 -12.40
N ILE A 105 7.64 3.47 -12.60
CA ILE A 105 7.83 2.13 -12.03
C ILE A 105 7.79 1.08 -13.13
N THR A 106 8.63 0.06 -13.00
CA THR A 106 8.72 -1.07 -13.94
C THR A 106 8.28 -2.36 -13.24
N PRO A 107 6.97 -2.62 -13.17
CA PRO A 107 6.45 -3.86 -12.62
C PRO A 107 6.71 -5.07 -13.51
N ARG A 108 6.64 -6.25 -12.89
CA ARG A 108 6.65 -7.54 -13.59
C ARG A 108 5.45 -8.39 -13.19
N ILE A 109 4.65 -8.82 -14.14
CA ILE A 109 3.60 -9.83 -13.95
C ILE A 109 4.29 -11.17 -13.73
N THR A 110 3.96 -11.83 -12.62
CA THR A 110 4.57 -13.10 -12.19
C THR A 110 3.61 -14.28 -12.27
N GLY A 111 2.32 -14.03 -12.52
CA GLY A 111 1.30 -15.06 -12.71
C GLY A 111 -0.02 -14.48 -13.22
N PRO A 112 -1.07 -15.32 -13.36
CA PRO A 112 -2.39 -14.89 -13.84
C PRO A 112 -3.05 -13.76 -13.04
N ASP A 113 -2.74 -13.67 -11.75
CA ASP A 113 -3.33 -12.75 -10.76
C ASP A 113 -2.25 -12.08 -9.90
N SER A 114 -0.97 -12.20 -10.26
CA SER A 114 0.16 -11.81 -9.41
C SER A 114 1.13 -10.89 -10.14
N ALA A 115 1.58 -9.85 -9.44
CA ALA A 115 2.56 -8.89 -9.93
C ALA A 115 3.61 -8.57 -8.86
N ARG A 116 4.82 -8.33 -9.34
CA ARG A 116 5.98 -7.85 -8.59
C ARG A 116 6.16 -6.36 -8.85
N VAL A 117 6.35 -5.59 -7.79
CA VAL A 117 6.68 -4.17 -7.82
C VAL A 117 7.96 -3.90 -7.03
N ALA A 118 8.77 -2.96 -7.50
CA ALA A 118 9.87 -2.44 -6.70
C ALA A 118 9.31 -1.51 -5.63
N MET A 119 9.77 -1.67 -4.39
CA MET A 119 9.46 -0.77 -3.28
C MET A 119 10.65 0.16 -3.03
N ALA A 120 10.47 1.18 -2.19
CA ALA A 120 11.60 1.97 -1.74
C ALA A 120 12.63 1.10 -1.02
N GLN A 121 13.90 1.36 -1.28
CA GLN A 121 15.02 0.70 -0.60
C GLN A 121 14.87 0.88 0.91
N ALA A 122 14.98 -0.22 1.66
CA ALA A 122 14.79 -0.19 3.09
C ALA A 122 15.99 0.46 3.79
N ARG A 123 15.72 1.18 4.88
CA ARG A 123 16.74 1.81 5.74
C ARG A 123 16.44 1.51 7.20
N THR A 124 17.47 1.31 8.00
CA THR A 124 17.34 1.11 9.45
C THR A 124 17.47 2.42 10.24
N SER A 125 17.81 3.52 9.57
CA SER A 125 17.86 4.86 10.14
C SER A 125 17.02 5.84 9.29
N SER A 126 16.25 6.69 9.96
CA SER A 126 15.50 7.80 9.35
C SER A 126 15.14 8.84 10.41
N ASP A 127 14.70 10.02 9.96
CA ASP A 127 14.22 11.10 10.84
C ASP A 127 12.95 10.73 11.62
N ASP A 128 12.31 9.59 11.28
CA ASP A 128 11.17 9.06 12.01
C ASP A 128 11.57 8.34 13.30
N PHE A 129 12.85 7.94 13.47
CA PHE A 129 13.39 7.44 14.73
C PHE A 129 14.71 8.17 15.05
N PRO A 130 14.64 9.47 15.39
CA PRO A 130 15.81 10.36 15.42
C PRO A 130 16.80 10.04 16.55
N SER A 131 16.34 9.39 17.61
CA SER A 131 17.19 8.94 18.73
C SER A 131 17.70 7.51 18.55
N GLY A 132 17.34 6.84 17.46
CA GLY A 132 17.69 5.45 17.20
C GLY A 132 19.14 5.23 16.83
N PRO A 133 19.70 4.05 17.13
CA PRO A 133 21.00 3.64 16.59
C PRO A 133 20.93 3.41 15.07
N GLU A 134 22.08 3.37 14.40
CA GLU A 134 22.16 3.14 12.95
C GLU A 134 21.56 1.79 12.53
N ASP A 135 21.63 0.78 13.39
CA ASP A 135 21.04 -0.54 13.14
C ASP A 135 19.52 -0.59 13.37
N GLY A 136 18.90 0.52 13.78
CA GLY A 136 17.46 0.67 13.95
C GLY A 136 16.86 -0.09 15.14
N ARG A 137 17.68 -0.76 15.97
CA ARG A 137 17.16 -1.51 17.12
C ARG A 137 16.72 -0.56 18.23
N GLY A 138 15.61 -0.89 18.88
CA GLY A 138 15.12 -0.11 20.00
C GLY A 138 14.32 -0.94 20.98
N VAL A 139 14.01 -0.31 22.10
CA VAL A 139 13.20 -0.88 23.18
C VAL A 139 12.18 0.15 23.60
N MET A 140 10.95 -0.27 23.88
CA MET A 140 9.92 0.59 24.46
C MET A 140 9.05 -0.16 25.47
N ASP A 141 8.48 0.57 26.43
CA ASP A 141 7.45 0.04 27.33
C ASP A 141 6.07 0.26 26.72
N VAL A 142 5.29 -0.82 26.61
CA VAL A 142 3.90 -0.78 26.14
C VAL A 142 3.02 -1.40 27.22
N GLY A 143 2.46 -0.56 28.08
CA GLY A 143 1.58 -1.02 29.15
C GLY A 143 2.30 -1.85 30.22
N GLY A 144 3.54 -1.50 30.57
CA GLY A 144 4.35 -2.23 31.54
C GLY A 144 5.06 -3.47 30.98
N VAL A 145 4.97 -3.70 29.67
CA VAL A 145 5.68 -4.77 28.96
C VAL A 145 6.75 -4.15 28.09
N GLU A 146 8.00 -4.48 28.37
CA GLU A 146 9.13 -4.11 27.53
C GLU A 146 9.08 -4.88 26.20
N ARG A 147 9.17 -4.15 25.09
CA ARG A 147 9.14 -4.69 23.72
C ARG A 147 10.39 -4.23 22.99
N GLU A 148 11.17 -5.18 22.50
CA GLU A 148 12.20 -4.90 21.51
C GLU A 148 11.56 -4.70 20.14
N PHE A 149 12.11 -3.79 19.35
CA PHE A 149 11.68 -3.56 17.98
C PHE A 149 12.86 -3.30 17.05
N GLN A 150 12.59 -3.51 15.76
CA GLN A 150 13.44 -3.10 14.65
C GLN A 150 12.72 -1.97 13.90
N HIS A 151 13.33 -0.79 13.87
CA HIS A 151 12.91 0.28 12.97
C HIS A 151 13.35 -0.04 11.54
N VAL A 152 12.42 0.10 10.61
CA VAL A 152 12.66 0.00 9.17
C VAL A 152 11.88 1.12 8.47
N SER A 153 12.54 1.91 7.63
CA SER A 153 11.88 2.84 6.72
C SER A 153 11.85 2.23 5.32
N VAL A 154 10.66 2.13 4.72
CA VAL A 154 10.42 1.61 3.36
C VAL A 154 9.67 2.65 2.50
N GLY A 155 10.01 3.92 2.71
CA GLY A 155 9.24 5.09 2.25
C GLY A 155 8.29 5.64 3.31
N ASN A 156 7.90 4.81 4.28
CA ASN A 156 7.24 5.19 5.52
C ASN A 156 7.85 4.42 6.72
N PRO A 157 7.71 4.93 7.95
CA PRO A 157 8.27 4.27 9.13
C PRO A 157 7.49 3.00 9.51
N GLN A 158 8.24 1.96 9.84
CA GLN A 158 7.77 0.67 10.33
C GLN A 158 8.48 0.32 11.65
N CYS A 159 7.70 0.10 12.70
CA CYS A 159 8.13 -0.47 13.97
C CYS A 159 7.81 -1.98 13.95
N ALA A 160 8.82 -2.82 13.74
CA ALA A 160 8.65 -4.26 13.63
C ALA A 160 9.02 -4.97 14.94
N ILE A 161 8.06 -5.61 15.58
CA ILE A 161 8.18 -6.28 16.88
C ILE A 161 8.07 -7.78 16.67
N GLU A 162 9.13 -8.50 17.02
CA GLU A 162 9.13 -9.97 17.04
C GLU A 162 8.32 -10.48 18.23
N VAL A 163 7.50 -11.52 18.00
CA VAL A 163 6.64 -12.14 19.01
C VAL A 163 6.89 -13.64 19.00
N ASP A 164 7.39 -14.18 20.11
CA ASP A 164 7.71 -15.61 20.24
C ASP A 164 6.44 -16.48 20.17
N GLU A 165 5.49 -16.24 21.08
CA GLU A 165 4.21 -16.93 21.18
C GLU A 165 3.09 -15.89 21.37
N GLY A 166 1.87 -16.25 20.99
CA GLY A 166 0.71 -15.42 21.31
C GLY A 166 0.36 -14.33 20.27
N LEU A 167 0.87 -14.42 19.04
CA LEU A 167 0.66 -13.37 18.01
C LEU A 167 -0.82 -13.20 17.67
N GLU A 168 -1.56 -14.30 17.56
CA GLU A 168 -3.00 -14.33 17.30
C GLU A 168 -3.81 -13.78 18.47
N GLU A 169 -3.30 -13.87 19.69
CA GLU A 169 -3.94 -13.45 20.94
C GLU A 169 -3.72 -11.95 21.26
N LEU A 170 -2.86 -11.26 20.52
CA LEU A 170 -2.64 -9.83 20.73
C LEU A 170 -3.90 -9.01 20.41
N ASP A 171 -4.28 -8.12 21.33
CA ASP A 171 -5.28 -7.08 21.13
C ASP A 171 -4.59 -5.84 20.52
N LEU A 172 -4.42 -5.85 19.20
CA LEU A 172 -3.80 -4.76 18.44
C LEU A 172 -4.49 -3.41 18.66
N PRO A 173 -5.83 -3.31 18.68
CA PRO A 173 -6.52 -2.07 19.04
C PRO A 173 -6.14 -1.52 20.42
N ALA A 174 -5.86 -2.39 21.41
CA ALA A 174 -5.46 -1.95 22.74
C ALA A 174 -4.00 -1.48 22.83
N ILE A 175 -3.06 -2.12 22.10
CA ILE A 175 -1.61 -1.84 22.23
C ILE A 175 -1.04 -0.99 21.10
N GLY A 176 -1.60 -1.10 19.90
CA GLY A 176 -1.15 -0.44 18.68
C GLY A 176 -1.05 1.08 18.81
N PRO A 177 -2.09 1.79 19.31
CA PRO A 177 -2.05 3.25 19.44
C PRO A 177 -0.87 3.77 20.27
N ALA A 178 -0.51 3.07 21.36
CA ALA A 178 0.59 3.49 22.23
C ALA A 178 1.96 3.37 21.55
N ILE A 179 2.14 2.37 20.70
CA ILE A 179 3.36 2.17 19.90
C ILE A 179 3.39 3.15 18.73
N GLU A 180 2.26 3.24 18.02
CA GLU A 180 2.07 4.09 16.85
C GLU A 180 2.40 5.56 17.17
N SER A 181 1.95 6.06 18.32
CA SER A 181 2.20 7.42 18.81
C SER A 181 3.33 7.51 19.85
N SER A 182 4.22 6.53 19.90
CA SER A 182 5.35 6.54 20.84
C SER A 182 6.19 7.82 20.66
N PRO A 183 6.68 8.45 21.74
CA PRO A 183 7.60 9.60 21.65
C PRO A 183 8.89 9.32 20.88
N LEU A 184 9.25 8.04 20.68
CA LEU A 184 10.36 7.63 19.83
C LEU A 184 10.11 7.92 18.34
N PHE A 185 8.84 8.04 17.93
CA PHE A 185 8.42 8.27 16.54
C PHE A 185 7.67 9.60 16.40
N PRO A 186 8.35 10.74 16.18
CA PRO A 186 7.73 12.06 16.11
C PRO A 186 6.62 12.17 15.06
N ASN A 187 6.75 11.43 13.95
CA ASN A 187 5.78 11.40 12.85
C ASN A 187 4.85 10.18 12.90
N ARG A 188 4.76 9.51 14.05
CA ARG A 188 4.12 8.21 14.27
C ARG A 188 4.75 7.10 13.40
N SER A 189 4.46 5.84 13.73
CA SER A 189 4.96 4.69 12.97
C SER A 189 3.86 3.68 12.70
N ASN A 190 3.96 2.96 11.57
CA ASN A 190 3.19 1.73 11.40
C ASN A 190 3.79 0.64 12.28
N VAL A 191 2.98 -0.29 12.77
CA VAL A 191 3.45 -1.35 13.67
C VAL A 191 3.19 -2.70 13.04
N SER A 192 4.22 -3.54 12.98
CA SER A 192 4.08 -4.94 12.58
C SER A 192 4.51 -5.84 13.72
N PHE A 193 3.59 -6.70 14.17
CA PHE A 193 3.90 -7.79 15.07
C PHE A 193 4.13 -9.03 14.23
N TRP A 194 5.27 -9.70 14.39
CA TRP A 194 5.65 -10.78 13.49
C TRP A 194 6.33 -11.92 14.21
N ARG A 195 6.25 -13.11 13.59
CA ARG A 195 6.92 -14.34 14.04
C ARG A 195 7.46 -15.08 12.83
N VAL A 196 8.68 -15.61 12.94
CA VAL A 196 9.20 -16.56 11.94
C VAL A 196 8.52 -17.91 12.16
N GLU A 197 7.89 -18.41 11.11
CA GLU A 197 7.27 -19.73 11.14
C GLU A 197 8.35 -20.82 11.00
N PRO A 198 8.21 -21.96 11.70
CA PRO A 198 9.14 -23.07 11.58
C PRO A 198 9.24 -23.55 10.13
N SER A 199 10.45 -23.56 9.58
CA SER A 199 10.67 -24.04 8.22
C SER A 199 10.37 -25.55 8.14
N PRO A 200 9.61 -26.03 7.15
CA PRO A 200 9.40 -27.45 6.94
C PRO A 200 10.74 -28.18 6.80
N VAL A 201 10.84 -29.39 7.39
CA VAL A 201 12.07 -30.19 7.32
C VAL A 201 12.45 -30.42 5.85
N GLY A 202 13.58 -29.85 5.42
CA GLY A 202 14.10 -29.96 4.05
C GLY A 202 13.86 -28.74 3.15
N ALA A 203 13.19 -27.69 3.62
CA ALA A 203 13.16 -26.40 2.92
C ALA A 203 14.49 -25.68 3.11
N THR A 204 15.20 -25.39 2.02
CA THR A 204 16.59 -24.92 2.09
C THR A 204 16.80 -23.45 1.73
N GLN A 205 15.75 -22.68 1.38
CA GLN A 205 15.94 -21.31 0.89
C GLN A 205 14.84 -20.27 1.17
N ALA A 206 13.62 -20.67 1.55
CA ALA A 206 12.53 -19.71 1.77
C ALA A 206 12.18 -19.63 3.26
N SER A 207 12.04 -18.40 3.76
CA SER A 207 11.50 -18.15 5.10
C SER A 207 10.02 -17.82 5.02
N THR A 208 9.27 -18.19 6.05
CA THR A 208 7.89 -17.76 6.22
C THR A 208 7.80 -16.93 7.49
N VAL A 209 7.16 -15.77 7.41
CA VAL A 209 6.88 -14.88 8.53
C VAL A 209 5.38 -14.68 8.63
N ARG A 210 4.79 -14.96 9.78
CA ARG A 210 3.42 -14.55 10.08
C ARG A 210 3.45 -13.14 10.64
N ALA A 211 2.59 -12.24 10.18
CA ALA A 211 2.54 -10.87 10.69
C ALA A 211 1.11 -10.30 10.81
N ARG A 212 0.86 -9.52 11.87
CA ARG A 212 -0.34 -8.70 12.06
C ARG A 212 0.05 -7.23 12.13
N ILE A 213 -0.73 -6.36 11.50
CA ILE A 213 -0.31 -4.99 11.19
C ILE A 213 -1.31 -4.01 11.80
N PHE A 214 -0.77 -2.98 12.45
CA PHE A 214 -1.50 -1.80 12.90
C PHE A 214 -0.96 -0.59 12.15
N GLU A 215 -1.73 -0.06 11.21
CA GLU A 215 -1.34 1.03 10.33
C GLU A 215 -1.57 2.41 10.94
N ARG A 216 -0.63 3.31 10.61
CA ARG A 216 -0.61 4.68 11.09
C ARG A 216 -1.88 5.41 10.66
N GLY A 217 -2.66 5.87 11.64
CA GLY A 217 -3.91 6.60 11.41
C GLY A 217 -5.09 5.76 10.92
N VAL A 218 -4.93 4.44 10.78
CA VAL A 218 -5.98 3.52 10.30
C VAL A 218 -6.38 2.54 11.41
N GLY A 219 -5.41 1.88 12.03
CA GLY A 219 -5.64 0.79 12.98
C GLY A 219 -5.26 -0.57 12.41
N GLU A 220 -5.82 -1.64 12.95
CA GLU A 220 -5.54 -3.00 12.46
C GLU A 220 -6.06 -3.21 11.03
N THR A 221 -5.19 -3.67 10.13
CA THR A 221 -5.53 -3.94 8.72
C THR A 221 -5.28 -5.40 8.36
N LEU A 222 -6.07 -5.92 7.40
CA LEU A 222 -5.92 -7.29 6.91
C LEU A 222 -4.59 -7.50 6.17
N SER A 223 -4.12 -6.45 5.48
CA SER A 223 -2.83 -6.46 4.81
C SER A 223 -2.26 -5.06 4.68
N SER A 224 -0.93 -4.98 4.62
CA SER A 224 -0.20 -3.76 4.29
C SER A 224 1.08 -4.14 3.56
N GLY A 225 1.27 -3.64 2.33
CA GLY A 225 2.49 -3.91 1.56
C GLY A 225 3.76 -3.42 2.26
N THR A 226 3.70 -2.21 2.83
CA THR A 226 4.82 -1.63 3.58
C THR A 226 5.03 -2.30 4.93
N GLY A 227 3.95 -2.67 5.64
CA GLY A 227 4.09 -3.38 6.92
C GLY A 227 4.62 -4.81 6.76
N ALA A 228 4.22 -5.52 5.70
CA ALA A 228 4.81 -6.81 5.36
C ALA A 228 6.29 -6.71 5.00
N THR A 229 6.67 -5.67 4.25
CA THR A 229 8.08 -5.41 3.94
C THR A 229 8.87 -5.08 5.21
N GLY A 230 8.33 -4.25 6.11
CA GLY A 230 8.95 -3.94 7.40
C GLY A 230 9.22 -5.20 8.23
N ALA A 231 8.23 -6.09 8.36
CA ALA A 231 8.37 -7.37 9.05
C ALA A 231 9.40 -8.30 8.38
N ALA A 232 9.36 -8.42 7.05
CA ALA A 232 10.32 -9.24 6.30
C ALA A 232 11.75 -8.71 6.44
N VAL A 233 11.97 -7.40 6.32
CA VAL A 233 13.30 -6.80 6.50
C VAL A 233 13.79 -7.00 7.93
N ALA A 234 12.94 -6.84 8.93
CA ALA A 234 13.30 -7.10 10.32
C ALA A 234 13.71 -8.57 10.57
N ALA A 235 12.96 -9.53 10.02
CA ALA A 235 13.33 -10.95 10.07
C ALA A 235 14.64 -11.23 9.31
N HIS A 236 14.83 -10.60 8.15
CA HIS A 236 16.05 -10.76 7.35
C HIS A 236 17.29 -10.26 8.07
N LEU A 237 17.22 -9.07 8.70
CA LEU A 237 18.30 -8.52 9.54
C LEU A 237 18.62 -9.40 10.76
N ARG A 238 17.70 -10.29 11.15
CA ARG A 238 17.86 -11.30 12.20
C ARG A 238 18.28 -12.68 11.67
N GLY A 239 18.53 -12.80 10.36
CA GLY A 239 19.10 -14.00 9.73
C GLY A 239 18.14 -14.84 8.89
N ALA A 240 16.88 -14.42 8.73
CA ALA A 240 15.94 -15.12 7.86
C ALA A 240 16.38 -14.99 6.38
N PRO A 241 16.60 -16.10 5.63
CA PRO A 241 16.97 -16.02 4.23
C PRO A 241 15.86 -15.41 3.37
N SER A 242 16.26 -14.55 2.44
CA SER A 242 15.44 -14.03 1.34
C SER A 242 15.36 -15.08 0.21
N PRO A 243 14.21 -15.24 -0.46
CA PRO A 243 12.97 -14.48 -0.28
C PRO A 243 12.15 -14.93 0.94
N ILE A 244 11.37 -14.00 1.48
CA ILE A 244 10.52 -14.20 2.67
C ILE A 244 9.05 -14.12 2.25
N THR A 245 8.28 -15.16 2.52
CA THR A 245 6.82 -15.13 2.40
C THR A 245 6.24 -14.57 3.69
N VAL A 246 5.53 -13.45 3.61
CA VAL A 246 4.83 -12.84 4.73
C VAL A 246 3.36 -13.21 4.65
N VAL A 247 2.87 -13.91 5.66
CA VAL A 247 1.48 -14.35 5.82
C VAL A 247 0.74 -13.33 6.68
N LEU A 248 -0.21 -12.63 6.07
CA LEU A 248 -1.10 -11.66 6.69
C LEU A 248 -2.52 -12.24 6.78
N ASP A 249 -3.43 -11.56 7.46
CA ASP A 249 -4.84 -12.01 7.54
C ASP A 249 -5.54 -11.92 6.17
N GLY A 250 -5.12 -10.97 5.33
CA GLY A 250 -5.61 -10.79 3.96
C GLY A 250 -4.96 -11.71 2.92
N GLY A 251 -3.89 -12.44 3.29
CA GLY A 251 -3.19 -13.39 2.42
C GLY A 251 -1.67 -13.19 2.41
N GLU A 252 -1.00 -13.61 1.34
CA GLU A 252 0.45 -13.75 1.30
C GLU A 252 1.13 -12.72 0.39
N LEU A 253 2.27 -12.19 0.85
CA LEU A 253 3.19 -11.37 0.07
C LEU A 253 4.56 -12.00 0.06
N LEU A 254 5.19 -12.12 -1.10
CA LEU A 254 6.58 -12.54 -1.22
C LEU A 254 7.46 -11.29 -1.27
N VAL A 255 8.35 -11.16 -0.30
CA VAL A 255 9.32 -10.07 -0.19
C VAL A 255 10.70 -10.59 -0.57
N GLU A 256 11.22 -10.11 -1.68
CA GLU A 256 12.60 -10.30 -2.10
C GLU A 256 13.44 -9.11 -1.61
N ILE A 257 14.49 -9.41 -0.86
CA ILE A 257 15.41 -8.42 -0.29
C ILE A 257 16.79 -8.60 -0.95
N GLY A 258 17.28 -7.53 -1.56
CA GLY A 258 18.60 -7.42 -2.17
C GLY A 258 19.72 -7.15 -1.16
N PRO A 259 20.99 -7.24 -1.57
CA PRO A 259 22.14 -7.08 -0.69
C PRO A 259 22.27 -5.66 -0.10
N GLU A 260 21.73 -4.64 -0.76
CA GLU A 260 21.69 -3.26 -0.28
C GLU A 260 20.32 -2.91 0.30
N LEU A 261 19.49 -3.91 0.64
CA LEU A 261 18.11 -3.76 1.07
C LEU A 261 17.18 -3.16 0.01
N GLU A 262 17.48 -3.38 -1.27
CA GLU A 262 16.48 -3.19 -2.33
C GLU A 262 15.35 -4.18 -2.16
N ILE A 263 14.13 -3.74 -2.38
CA ILE A 263 12.94 -4.54 -2.08
C ILE A 263 12.13 -4.74 -3.34
N TRP A 264 11.73 -5.98 -3.57
CA TRP A 264 10.65 -6.29 -4.48
C TRP A 264 9.53 -7.03 -3.76
N LEU A 265 8.33 -6.50 -3.92
CA LEU A 265 7.11 -7.03 -3.31
C LEU A 265 6.26 -7.70 -4.39
N THR A 266 6.00 -8.99 -4.22
CA THR A 266 5.11 -9.75 -5.09
C THR A 266 3.86 -10.14 -4.33
N GLY A 267 2.70 -9.97 -4.95
CA GLY A 267 1.43 -10.33 -4.35
C GLY A 267 0.32 -10.42 -5.40
N THR A 268 -0.82 -10.96 -4.98
CA THR A 268 -1.99 -11.06 -5.85
C THR A 268 -2.76 -9.75 -5.93
N ALA A 269 -3.54 -9.61 -7.01
CA ALA A 269 -4.58 -8.62 -7.19
C ALA A 269 -5.65 -9.19 -8.14
N GLU A 270 -6.92 -9.07 -7.77
CA GLU A 270 -8.02 -9.69 -8.51
C GLU A 270 -9.23 -8.76 -8.70
N PRO A 271 -9.97 -8.90 -9.82
CA PRO A 271 -11.23 -8.18 -10.01
C PRO A 271 -12.32 -8.80 -9.14
N VAL A 272 -13.07 -7.95 -8.44
CA VAL A 272 -14.23 -8.36 -7.62
C VAL A 272 -15.51 -8.28 -8.44
N PHE A 273 -15.80 -7.13 -9.04
CA PHE A 273 -16.95 -6.94 -9.94
C PHE A 273 -16.77 -5.74 -10.87
N GLY A 274 -17.53 -5.72 -11.97
CA GLY A 274 -17.66 -4.56 -12.85
C GLY A 274 -19.05 -3.92 -12.74
N GLY A 275 -19.15 -2.62 -12.97
CA GLY A 275 -20.40 -1.87 -12.88
C GLY A 275 -20.45 -0.65 -13.79
N GLU A 276 -21.63 -0.04 -13.86
CA GLU A 276 -21.83 1.25 -14.53
C GLU A 276 -22.50 2.25 -13.58
N PHE A 277 -21.91 3.44 -13.44
CA PHE A 277 -22.59 4.53 -12.73
C PHE A 277 -23.88 4.91 -13.46
N SER A 278 -24.98 4.95 -12.71
CA SER A 278 -26.29 5.36 -13.21
C SER A 278 -26.28 6.82 -13.67
N PRO A 279 -27.22 7.23 -14.54
CA PRO A 279 -27.38 8.63 -14.92
C PRO A 279 -27.54 9.57 -13.71
N GLU A 280 -28.20 9.13 -12.64
CA GLU A 280 -28.38 9.88 -11.40
C GLU A 280 -27.06 10.12 -10.67
N MET A 281 -26.24 9.07 -10.52
CA MET A 281 -24.91 9.17 -9.92
C MET A 281 -24.02 10.10 -10.74
N MET A 282 -24.04 9.95 -12.07
CA MET A 282 -23.29 10.82 -12.97
C MET A 282 -23.68 12.30 -12.85
N ARG A 283 -24.98 12.61 -12.73
CA ARG A 283 -25.44 13.98 -12.49
C ARG A 283 -25.00 14.52 -11.12
N ARG A 284 -25.03 13.68 -10.08
CA ARG A 284 -24.55 14.05 -8.74
C ARG A 284 -23.05 14.39 -8.76
N LEU A 285 -22.22 13.55 -9.37
CA LEU A 285 -20.78 13.78 -9.48
C LEU A 285 -20.45 15.04 -10.30
N ALA A 286 -21.19 15.28 -11.38
CA ALA A 286 -21.04 16.50 -12.18
C ALA A 286 -21.36 17.75 -11.35
N ALA A 287 -22.33 17.69 -10.44
CA ALA A 287 -22.75 18.83 -9.62
C ALA A 287 -21.78 19.21 -8.49
N LEU A 288 -20.80 18.37 -8.13
CA LEU A 288 -19.82 18.65 -7.06
C LEU A 288 -18.79 19.74 -7.41
N GLU A 289 -18.93 20.37 -8.58
CA GLU A 289 -17.97 21.30 -9.18
C GLU A 289 -18.01 22.74 -8.60
N GLN A 290 -18.56 22.96 -7.40
CA GLN A 290 -18.86 24.32 -6.89
C GLN A 290 -18.16 24.73 -5.58
N VAL A 291 -16.86 24.51 -5.45
CA VAL A 291 -16.06 25.28 -4.47
C VAL A 291 -15.04 26.12 -5.21
N PRO A 292 -15.21 27.46 -5.29
CA PRO A 292 -14.17 28.34 -5.78
C PRO A 292 -12.97 28.26 -4.85
N VAL A 293 -11.76 28.15 -5.41
CA VAL A 293 -10.52 28.39 -4.67
C VAL A 293 -10.60 29.80 -4.08
N PRO A 294 -10.54 29.99 -2.75
CA PRO A 294 -10.50 31.33 -2.17
C PRO A 294 -9.16 31.97 -2.55
N GLY A 295 -9.15 33.00 -3.39
CA GLY A 295 -7.95 33.83 -3.56
C GLY A 295 -7.60 34.34 -4.96
N SER A 296 -8.39 34.10 -6.02
CA SER A 296 -8.17 34.81 -7.29
C SER A 296 -9.01 36.09 -7.35
N GLU A 297 -8.70 37.06 -6.49
CA GLU A 297 -9.02 38.46 -6.80
C GLU A 297 -8.19 38.84 -8.02
N GLN A 298 -8.84 38.99 -9.18
CA GLN A 298 -8.25 39.73 -10.28
C GLN A 298 -8.04 41.18 -9.82
N PRO A 299 -6.86 41.78 -10.01
CA PRO A 299 -6.71 43.21 -9.79
C PRO A 299 -7.49 43.92 -10.90
N GLY A 300 -8.66 44.45 -10.55
CA GLY A 300 -9.39 45.39 -11.38
C GLY A 300 -8.82 46.80 -11.20
N GLY A 301 -8.59 47.50 -12.32
CA GLY A 301 -8.30 48.94 -12.36
C GLY A 301 -7.02 49.30 -13.07
#